data_AF-E2C7S6-F1
#
_entry.id   AF-E2C7S6-F1
#
_cell.length_a   1.000
_cell.length_b   1.000
_cell.length_c   1.000
_cell.angle_alpha   90.00
_cell.angle_beta   90.00
_cell.angle_gamma   90.00
#
_symmetry.space_group_name_H-M   'P 1'
#
loop_
_entity.id
_entity.type
_entity.pdbx_description
1 polymer ?
#
loop_
_entity_poly.entity_id
_entity_poly.type
_entity_poly.pdbx_seq_one_letter_code
_entity_poly.pdbx_strand_id
1 'polypeptide(L)'
;PVVVAGDFNAHSTGWRCSPRQDSRGGAVADWAVELGLLLMNRGSTSTCVRPNGESIIDLIWASPSAFRMFRVWEVEAERETLSDYRF
;
A
#
# COMPACT_ATOMS: atom_id res chain seq x y z
N PRO A 1 9.41 -10.24 14.51
CA PRO A 1 8.96 -9.10 13.67
C PRO A 1 7.92 -9.61 12.68
N VAL A 2 6.91 -8.81 12.33
CA VAL A 2 5.85 -9.16 11.37
C VAL A 2 5.77 -8.10 10.27
N VAL A 3 5.63 -8.57 9.03
CA VAL A 3 5.34 -7.80 7.81
C VAL A 3 4.18 -8.47 7.09
N VAL A 4 3.22 -7.69 6.63
CA VAL A 4 2.11 -8.12 5.77
C VAL A 4 2.17 -7.29 4.50
N ALA A 5 2.33 -7.94 3.35
CA ALA A 5 2.47 -7.28 2.06
C ALA A 5 1.60 -7.98 1.03
N GLY A 6 0.95 -7.22 0.15
CA GLY A 6 0.19 -7.78 -0.96
C GLY A 6 -0.82 -6.81 -1.56
N ASP A 7 -1.66 -7.34 -2.46
CA ASP A 7 -2.79 -6.63 -3.05
C ASP A 7 -3.98 -6.66 -2.09
N PHE A 8 -4.30 -5.51 -1.49
CA PHE A 8 -5.44 -5.35 -0.59
C PHE A 8 -6.72 -4.98 -1.36
N ASN A 9 -6.58 -4.52 -2.61
CA ASN A 9 -7.68 -4.05 -3.46
C ASN A 9 -8.64 -3.08 -2.73
N ALA A 10 -8.07 -2.19 -1.91
CA ALA A 10 -8.81 -1.27 -1.05
C ALA A 10 -8.36 0.17 -1.31
N HIS A 11 -9.31 1.11 -1.31
CA HIS A 11 -9.03 2.50 -1.63
C HIS A 11 -9.13 3.39 -0.39
N SER A 12 -8.06 4.10 -0.06
CA SER A 12 -8.06 5.08 1.02
C SER A 12 -7.07 6.21 0.77
N THR A 13 -7.47 7.43 1.16
CA THR A 13 -6.57 8.58 1.25
C THR A 13 -5.48 8.38 2.30
N GLY A 14 -5.67 7.44 3.25
CA GLY A 14 -4.66 7.05 4.24
C GLY A 14 -3.36 6.49 3.64
N TRP A 15 -3.45 5.81 2.50
CA TRP A 15 -2.30 5.43 1.66
C TRP A 15 -2.25 6.23 0.35
N ARG A 16 -2.84 7.44 0.36
CA ARG A 16 -2.81 8.41 -0.74
C ARG A 16 -3.40 7.90 -2.06
N CYS A 17 -4.24 6.86 -2.00
CA CYS A 17 -5.11 6.51 -3.10
C CYS A 17 -6.25 7.54 -3.15
N SER A 18 -6.18 8.47 -4.09
CA SER A 18 -7.13 9.57 -4.28
C SER A 18 -7.56 9.61 -5.76
N PRO A 19 -8.81 9.98 -6.09
CA PRO A 19 -9.89 10.45 -5.21
C PRO A 19 -10.74 9.31 -4.60
N ARG A 20 -10.42 8.06 -4.87
CA ARG A 20 -11.26 6.91 -4.50
C ARG A 20 -11.11 6.59 -3.01
N GLN A 21 -12.23 6.43 -2.34
CA GLN A 21 -12.32 5.79 -1.02
C GLN A 21 -13.44 4.76 -1.06
N ASP A 22 -13.23 3.62 -0.40
CA ASP A 22 -14.26 2.58 -0.27
C ASP A 22 -14.32 2.00 1.14
N SER A 23 -15.38 1.23 1.42
CA SER A 23 -15.59 0.60 2.73
C SER A 23 -14.48 -0.40 3.10
N ARG A 24 -13.87 -1.03 2.09
CA ARG A 24 -12.70 -1.91 2.26
C ARG A 24 -11.51 -1.12 2.79
N GLY A 25 -11.31 0.11 2.31
CA GLY A 25 -10.30 1.04 2.80
C GLY A 25 -10.41 1.29 4.31
N GLY A 26 -11.64 1.52 4.79
CA GLY A 26 -11.93 1.65 6.22
C GLY A 26 -11.61 0.36 6.99
N ALA A 27 -12.14 -0.77 6.54
CA ALA A 27 -11.91 -2.06 7.20
C ALA A 27 -10.44 -2.46 7.29
N VAL A 28 -9.64 -2.21 6.24
CA VAL A 28 -8.19 -2.45 6.25
C VAL A 28 -7.48 -1.51 7.22
N ALA A 29 -7.89 -0.24 7.31
CA ALA A 29 -7.32 0.70 8.26
C ALA A 29 -7.63 0.29 9.71
N ASP A 30 -8.87 -0.07 10.01
CA ASP A 30 -9.28 -0.52 11.34
C ASP A 30 -8.54 -1.81 11.74
N TRP A 31 -8.47 -2.79 10.84
CA TRP A 31 -7.68 -4.01 11.03
C TRP A 31 -6.21 -3.73 11.37
N ALA A 32 -5.58 -2.80 10.63
CA ALA A 32 -4.18 -2.43 10.87
C ALA A 32 -4.01 -1.75 12.25
N VAL A 33 -4.94 -0.88 12.63
CA VAL A 33 -4.94 -0.20 13.94
C VAL A 33 -5.12 -1.22 15.07
N GLU A 34 -6.09 -2.12 14.96
CA GLU A 34 -6.36 -3.16 15.96
C GLU A 34 -5.14 -4.06 16.22
N LEU A 35 -4.37 -4.34 15.16
CA LEU A 35 -3.15 -5.15 15.26
C LEU A 35 -1.88 -4.34 15.56
N GLY A 36 -1.98 -3.02 15.70
CA GLY A 36 -0.84 -2.13 15.94
C GLY A 36 0.17 -2.14 14.79
N LEU A 37 -0.30 -2.33 13.55
CA LEU A 37 0.52 -2.31 12.34
C LEU A 37 0.68 -0.90 11.80
N LEU A 38 1.84 -0.63 11.22
CA LEU A 38 2.21 0.65 10.63
C LEU A 38 2.27 0.51 9.11
N LEU A 39 1.66 1.46 8.40
CA LEU A 39 1.74 1.53 6.95
C LEU A 39 3.18 1.90 6.53
N MET A 40 3.74 1.13 5.62
CA MET A 40 5.09 1.34 5.09
C MET A 40 5.10 2.19 3.82
N ASN A 41 4.02 2.15 3.03
CA ASN A 41 3.92 2.90 1.77
C ASN A 41 4.16 4.40 2.01
N ARG A 42 4.97 5.02 1.14
CA ARG A 42 5.28 6.45 1.15
C ARG A 42 4.98 7.08 -0.21
N GLY A 43 4.90 8.40 -0.26
CA GLY A 43 4.64 9.09 -1.52
C GLY A 43 3.28 8.75 -2.14
N SER A 44 3.09 9.08 -3.42
CA SER A 44 1.82 8.94 -4.13
C SER A 44 1.97 8.20 -5.45
N THR A 45 3.02 7.38 -5.58
CA THR A 45 3.26 6.59 -6.78
C THR A 45 2.28 5.43 -6.83
N SER A 46 1.54 5.32 -7.94
CA SER A 46 0.57 4.25 -8.17
C SER A 46 1.24 2.89 -8.23
N THR A 47 0.73 1.92 -7.46
CA THR A 47 1.17 0.52 -7.45
C THR A 47 0.40 -0.32 -8.46
N CYS A 48 -0.78 0.12 -8.90
CA CYS A 48 -1.56 -0.55 -9.93
C CYS A 48 -2.00 0.47 -10.99
N VAL A 49 -1.61 0.24 -12.25
CA VAL A 49 -1.89 1.10 -13.40
C VAL A 49 -2.53 0.29 -14.49
N ARG A 50 -3.73 0.73 -14.89
CA ARG A 50 -4.56 0.08 -15.89
C ARG A 50 -4.99 1.12 -16.93
N PRO A 51 -5.44 0.70 -18.12
CA PRO A 51 -5.93 1.63 -19.14
C PRO A 51 -7.06 2.57 -18.67
N ASN A 52 -7.82 2.17 -17.65
CA ASN A 52 -8.95 2.91 -17.10
C ASN A 52 -8.64 3.66 -15.79
N GLY A 53 -7.37 3.73 -15.38
CA GLY A 53 -6.93 4.53 -14.24
C GLY A 53 -5.84 3.87 -13.41
N GLU A 54 -5.42 4.61 -12.39
CA GLU A 54 -4.34 4.22 -11.49
C GLU A 54 -4.79 4.20 -10.04
N SER A 55 -4.11 3.40 -9.23
CA SER A 55 -4.42 3.26 -7.81
C SER A 55 -3.21 2.80 -6.98
N ILE A 56 -3.32 3.01 -5.67
CA ILE A 56 -2.40 2.49 -4.66
C ILE A 56 -3.21 1.48 -3.85
N ILE A 57 -3.08 0.21 -4.21
CA ILE A 57 -3.84 -0.90 -3.61
C ILE A 57 -2.94 -2.04 -3.14
N ASP A 58 -1.66 -2.01 -3.52
CA ASP A 58 -0.62 -2.88 -3.01
C ASP A 58 0.00 -2.20 -1.80
N LEU A 59 -0.21 -2.77 -0.62
CA LEU A 59 0.18 -2.17 0.65
C LEU A 59 1.16 -3.08 1.38
N ILE A 60 2.06 -2.45 2.13
CA ILE A 60 2.94 -3.12 3.07
C ILE A 60 2.67 -2.55 4.46
N TRP A 61 2.36 -3.43 5.41
CA TRP A 61 2.14 -3.15 6.81
C TRP A 61 3.21 -3.83 7.65
N ALA A 62 3.68 -3.17 8.70
CA ALA A 62 4.73 -3.72 9.55
C ALA A 62 4.42 -3.52 11.03
N SER A 63 4.71 -4.53 11.84
CA SER A 63 4.79 -4.37 13.29
C SER A 63 5.85 -3.30 13.66
N PRO A 64 5.75 -2.62 14.82
CA PRO A 64 6.71 -1.58 15.19
C PRO A 64 8.17 -2.05 15.24
N SER A 65 8.41 -3.32 15.58
CA SER A 65 9.75 -3.91 15.57
C SER A 65 10.30 -4.10 14.16
N ALA A 66 9.45 -4.49 13.21
CA ALA A 66 9.82 -4.62 11.80
C ALA A 66 10.00 -3.24 11.14
N PHE A 67 9.12 -2.28 11.42
CA PHE A 67 9.18 -0.92 10.89
C PHE A 67 10.55 -0.27 11.12
N ARG A 68 11.15 -0.46 12.29
CA ARG A 68 12.48 0.07 12.65
C ARG A 68 13.65 -0.54 11.85
N MET A 69 13.44 -1.72 11.26
CA MET A 69 14.44 -2.41 10.46
C MET A 69 14.45 -1.95 9.01
N PHE A 70 13.36 -1.36 8.51
CA PHE A 70 13.27 -0.85 7.15
C PHE A 70 14.05 0.46 6.99
N ARG A 71 14.83 0.55 5.90
CA ARG A 71 15.66 1.71 5.56
C ARG A 71 15.03 2.60 4.50
N VAL A 72 14.48 2.00 3.44
CA VAL A 72 13.83 2.71 2.34
C VAL A 72 12.64 1.87 1.86
N TRP A 73 11.54 2.54 1.53
CA TRP A 73 10.44 2.00 0.74
C TRP A 73 10.29 2.92 -0.46
N GLU A 74 10.21 2.36 -1.65
CA GLU A 74 10.05 3.05 -2.92
C GLU A 74 9.36 2.10 -3.89
N VAL A 75 8.51 2.65 -4.76
CA VAL A 75 7.95 1.91 -5.89
C VAL A 75 8.91 2.08 -7.06
N GLU A 76 9.40 0.97 -7.62
CA GLU A 76 10.26 0.92 -8.81
C GLU A 76 9.44 1.25 -10.07
N ALA A 77 9.00 2.50 -10.19
CA ALA A 77 8.07 2.93 -11.22
C ALA A 77 8.59 2.78 -12.66
N GLU A 78 9.91 2.80 -12.82
CA GLU A 78 10.60 2.71 -14.12
C GLU A 78 10.90 1.27 -14.53
N ARG A 79 10.66 0.29 -13.64
CA ARG A 79 10.90 -1.12 -13.94
C ARG A 79 9.68 -1.71 -14.62
N GLU A 80 9.85 -2.12 -15.87
CA GLU A 80 8.81 -2.84 -16.61
C GLU A 80 8.60 -4.24 -16.01
N THR A 81 7.37 -4.54 -15.58
CA THR A 81 6.99 -5.83 -14.99
C THR A 81 6.16 -6.70 -15.94
N LEU A 82 5.88 -6.22 -17.17
CA LEU A 82 4.89 -6.79 -18.10
C LEU A 82 3.51 -7.03 -17.46
N SER A 83 3.19 -6.28 -16.39
CA SER A 83 1.95 -6.38 -15.64
C SER A 83 1.40 -4.98 -15.32
N ASP A 84 0.12 -4.92 -14.94
CA ASP A 84 -0.51 -3.69 -14.45
C ASP A 84 0.03 -3.26 -13.06
N TYR A 85 0.92 -4.04 -12.42
CA TYR A 85 1.42 -3.81 -11.07
C TYR A 85 2.86 -3.27 -11.06
N ARG A 86 3.14 -2.38 -10.09
CA ARG A 86 4.45 -1.82 -9.77
C ARG A 86 4.82 -2.19 -8.33
N PHE A 87 6.07 -2.57 -8.11
CA PHE A 87 6.60 -3.05 -6.83
C PHE A 87 7.60 -2.08 -6.23
#